data_AF-A0A7J6D3X7-F1
#
_entry.id   AF-A0A7J6D3X7-F1
#
_cell.length_a   1.000
_cell.length_b   1.000
_cell.length_c   1.000
_cell.angle_alpha   90.00
_cell.angle_beta   90.00
_cell.angle_gamma   90.00
#
_symmetry.space_group_name_H-M   'P 1'
#
loop_
_entity.id
_entity.type
_entity.pdbx_description
1 polymer ?
#
loop_
_entity_poly.entity_id
_entity_poly.type
_entity_poly.pdbx_seq_one_letter_code
_entity_poly.pdbx_strand_id
1 'polypeptide(L)'
;MSASKPKESGTVRFKPLPNRREQKFVASRRNTVLQTLRKLQIQCIRREVPNIALLGSGGGQRAMVGLLGSLVQLDEAGLLDCILYLSGVSGSTWCMASLYKEPDWSTKLETVKDRIIKRLSGPGVSFTDKLTKLENYYRGKDFFTLTDVWAVMVVTAYVKEIDEQTLADQWDKHNKDPYPIYAVIDKQCKQHEEGDPWFEISPHEAGYSLTGAFVGTSSFGSQFKNKMKKQDEMDMLYLQAMCSSALAVEEEIWKWIKDPNSSSIDECYQVLLKLVDMNLAVLKGADPSALDQSIRTTLTDISGGQRHLNYPLEKLKDDKTADKEAAKQYMKQYTMDVCKYVSLEFKLNSWPFDILISICRCIALWIWGRKYNFLHDMTAYSVPAALLESETRDYIDAGVLLNSPYFSVLRKERDIDLIISLDFSEDDSFTFRLQCSLLLVNILCAQIPVGSLGFRRSWVFADSLVDRSTSRSG
;
A
#
# COMPACT_ATOMS: atom_id res chain seq x y z
N MET A 1 -28.31 20.14 20.96
CA MET A 1 -27.45 20.81 19.96
C MET A 1 -26.01 20.44 20.28
N SER A 2 -25.43 19.49 19.55
CA SER A 2 -24.04 19.06 19.74
C SER A 2 -23.11 20.07 19.07
N ALA A 3 -22.16 20.62 19.82
CA ALA A 3 -21.19 21.57 19.32
C ALA A 3 -20.31 20.89 18.25
N SER A 4 -20.36 21.40 17.03
CA SER A 4 -19.48 20.99 15.95
C SER A 4 -18.01 21.25 16.35
N LYS A 5 -17.19 20.19 16.35
CA LYS A 5 -15.72 20.32 16.50
C LYS A 5 -15.18 21.31 15.45
N PRO A 6 -14.17 22.14 15.77
CA PRO A 6 -13.61 23.08 14.81
C PRO A 6 -12.98 22.30 13.64
N LYS A 7 -13.41 22.58 12.41
CA LYS A 7 -12.76 22.09 11.19
C LYS A 7 -11.37 22.72 11.12
N GLU A 8 -10.30 21.97 11.42
CA GLU A 8 -8.93 22.37 11.09
C GLU A 8 -8.88 22.62 9.58
N SER A 9 -8.57 23.86 9.17
CA SER A 9 -8.36 24.20 7.77
C SER A 9 -7.20 23.39 7.23
N GLY A 10 -7.37 22.70 6.10
CA GLY A 10 -6.34 21.92 5.42
C GLY A 10 -5.16 22.78 4.99
N THR A 11 -4.24 23.04 5.92
CA THR A 11 -2.99 23.76 5.67
C THR A 11 -1.86 22.74 5.64
N VAL A 12 -1.08 22.77 4.55
CA VAL A 12 0.14 21.96 4.45
C VAL A 12 1.14 22.42 5.51
N ARG A 13 1.71 21.45 6.22
CA ARG A 13 2.66 21.64 7.31
C ARG A 13 4.06 21.33 6.80
N PHE A 14 4.91 22.36 6.78
CA PHE A 14 6.36 22.23 6.57
C PHE A 14 7.06 22.36 7.92
N LYS A 15 7.10 21.28 8.71
CA LYS A 15 7.83 21.29 9.99
C LYS A 15 8.53 19.95 10.21
N PRO A 16 9.75 19.96 10.77
CA PRO A 16 10.44 18.73 11.14
C PRO A 16 9.69 17.96 12.23
N LEU A 17 9.11 18.66 13.21
CA LEU A 17 8.45 18.05 14.37
C LEU A 17 7.19 17.26 13.98
N PRO A 18 6.86 16.14 14.68
CA PRO A 18 5.62 15.41 14.48
C PRO A 18 4.39 16.28 14.77
N ASN A 19 3.22 15.88 14.28
CA ASN A 19 1.97 16.55 14.61
C ASN A 19 1.80 16.74 16.13
N ARG A 20 1.20 17.85 16.58
CA ARG A 20 0.93 18.10 18.01
C ARG A 20 0.12 16.98 18.67
N ARG A 21 -0.77 16.32 17.93
CA ARG A 21 -1.57 15.19 18.41
C ARG A 21 -0.70 13.94 18.59
N GLU A 22 0.23 13.66 17.67
CA GLU A 22 1.22 12.59 17.82
C GLU A 22 2.12 12.86 19.04
N GLN A 23 2.62 14.09 19.22
CA GLN A 23 3.43 14.46 20.40
C GLN A 23 2.68 14.24 21.72
N LYS A 24 1.40 14.60 21.79
CA LYS A 24 0.55 14.36 22.97
C LYS A 24 0.36 12.87 23.23
N PHE A 25 0.13 12.09 22.18
CA PHE A 25 0.03 10.64 22.29
C PHE A 25 1.34 10.04 22.83
N VAL A 26 2.49 10.40 22.24
CA VAL A 26 3.81 9.91 22.67
C VAL A 26 4.07 10.23 24.14
N ALA A 27 3.79 11.46 24.57
CA ALA A 27 3.95 11.85 25.97
C ALA A 27 3.06 11.04 26.93
N SER A 28 1.86 10.65 26.49
CA SER A 28 0.94 9.79 27.25
C SER A 28 1.45 8.34 27.30
N ARG A 29 1.73 7.74 26.13
CA ARG A 29 2.16 6.34 25.98
C ARG A 29 3.49 6.07 26.67
N ARG A 30 4.43 7.03 26.71
CA ARG A 30 5.68 6.91 27.49
C ARG A 30 5.42 6.68 28.99
N ASN A 31 4.30 7.14 29.55
CA ASN A 31 3.96 6.80 30.94
C ASN A 31 3.50 5.34 31.06
N THR A 32 2.78 4.81 30.07
CA THR A 32 2.43 3.37 29.99
C THR A 32 3.68 2.52 29.89
N VAL A 33 4.60 2.85 28.96
CA VAL A 33 5.88 2.16 28.80
C VAL A 33 6.66 2.13 30.12
N LEU A 34 6.73 3.26 30.83
CA LEU A 34 7.39 3.33 32.15
C LEU A 34 6.76 2.38 33.17
N GLN A 35 5.42 2.29 33.20
CA GLN A 35 4.73 1.37 34.11
C GLN A 35 5.02 -0.09 33.75
N THR A 36 5.04 -0.42 32.46
CA THR A 36 5.35 -1.77 31.98
C THR A 36 6.79 -2.17 32.28
N LEU A 37 7.77 -1.31 32.01
CA LEU A 37 9.17 -1.55 32.37
C LEU A 37 9.34 -1.82 33.87
N ARG A 38 8.62 -1.09 34.74
CA ARG A 38 8.62 -1.33 36.19
C ARG A 38 8.00 -2.68 36.57
N LYS A 39 6.91 -3.10 35.91
CA LYS A 39 6.31 -4.43 36.12
C LYS A 39 7.27 -5.55 35.73
N LEU A 40 8.07 -5.33 34.68
CA LEU A 40 9.15 -6.22 34.25
C LEU A 40 10.42 -6.12 35.11
N GLN A 41 10.38 -5.40 36.24
CA GLN A 41 11.51 -5.18 37.15
C GLN A 41 12.71 -4.48 36.50
N ILE A 42 12.51 -3.78 35.37
CA ILE A 42 13.52 -2.94 34.73
C ILE A 42 13.47 -1.56 35.38
N GLN A 43 14.54 -1.20 36.08
CA GLN A 43 14.66 0.12 36.69
C GLN A 43 14.77 1.20 35.61
N CYS A 44 13.77 2.07 35.53
CA CYS A 44 13.71 3.15 34.55
C CYS A 44 13.09 4.40 35.20
N ILE A 45 13.67 5.56 34.89
CA ILE A 45 13.10 6.87 35.24
C ILE A 45 12.49 7.53 34.01
N ARG A 46 11.53 8.44 34.23
CA ARG A 46 10.69 9.00 33.15
C ARG A 46 11.46 9.58 31.95
N ARG A 47 12.64 10.16 32.19
CA ARG A 47 13.49 10.75 31.14
C ARG A 47 14.25 9.71 30.31
N GLU A 48 14.40 8.49 30.83
CA GLU A 48 15.15 7.37 30.23
C GLU A 48 14.22 6.30 29.64
N VAL A 49 12.91 6.55 29.61
CA VAL A 49 11.95 5.66 28.93
C VAL A 49 12.33 5.60 27.44
N PRO A 50 12.59 4.42 26.87
CA PRO A 50 12.95 4.29 25.48
C PRO A 50 11.71 4.44 24.59
N ASN A 51 11.88 5.10 23.44
CA ASN A 51 10.93 5.04 22.34
C ASN A 51 11.22 3.79 21.50
N ILE A 52 10.35 2.79 21.57
CA ILE A 52 10.52 1.52 20.85
C ILE A 52 9.58 1.48 19.65
N ALA A 53 10.13 1.22 18.46
CA ALA A 53 9.35 1.01 17.24
C ALA A 53 9.38 -0.46 16.81
N LEU A 54 8.21 -0.99 16.46
CA LEU A 54 8.04 -2.31 15.85
C LEU A 54 7.74 -2.13 14.36
N LEU A 55 8.52 -2.81 13.51
CA LEU A 55 8.38 -2.74 12.05
C LEU A 55 7.98 -4.11 11.51
N GLY A 56 6.92 -4.15 10.70
CA GLY A 56 6.52 -5.34 9.94
C GLY A 56 6.86 -5.19 8.45
N SER A 57 7.64 -6.12 7.91
CA SER A 57 7.93 -6.20 6.47
C SER A 57 6.69 -6.57 5.65
N GLY A 58 6.84 -6.54 4.32
CA GLY A 58 5.87 -7.08 3.40
C GLY A 58 5.95 -8.60 3.24
N GLY A 59 5.02 -9.16 2.45
CA GLY A 59 4.85 -10.60 2.28
C GLY A 59 3.39 -11.08 2.25
N GLY A 60 2.45 -10.23 1.78
CA GLY A 60 1.04 -10.60 1.65
C GLY A 60 0.42 -11.19 2.92
N GLN A 61 -0.39 -12.26 2.76
CA GLN A 61 -1.08 -12.88 3.90
C GLN A 61 -0.12 -13.54 4.90
N ARG A 62 1.08 -13.98 4.45
CA ARG A 62 2.13 -14.51 5.33
C ARG A 62 2.61 -13.44 6.31
N ALA A 63 2.92 -12.24 5.82
CA ALA A 63 3.29 -11.11 6.68
C ALA A 63 2.14 -10.71 7.62
N MET A 64 0.89 -10.75 7.14
CA MET A 64 -0.28 -10.46 7.98
C MET A 64 -0.38 -11.41 9.18
N VAL A 65 -0.28 -12.71 8.95
CA VAL A 65 -0.38 -13.73 10.02
C VAL A 65 0.89 -13.74 10.88
N GLY A 66 2.05 -13.57 10.26
CA GLY A 66 3.35 -13.47 10.94
C GLY A 66 3.37 -12.32 11.94
N LEU A 67 2.96 -11.11 11.53
CA LEU A 67 2.87 -9.96 12.43
C LEU A 67 1.88 -10.19 13.57
N LEU A 68 0.72 -10.80 13.27
CA LEU A 68 -0.26 -11.14 14.31
C LEU A 68 0.35 -12.07 15.37
N GLY A 69 1.04 -13.12 14.94
CA GLY A 69 1.73 -14.05 15.84
C GLY A 69 2.84 -13.37 16.65
N SER A 70 3.64 -12.50 16.03
CA SER A 70 4.68 -11.75 16.74
C SER A 70 4.11 -10.82 17.81
N LEU A 71 2.97 -10.17 17.53
CA LEU A 71 2.29 -9.32 18.52
C LEU A 71 1.75 -10.12 19.70
N VAL A 72 1.21 -11.32 19.43
CA VAL A 72 0.76 -12.25 20.49
C VAL A 72 1.92 -12.64 21.38
N GLN A 73 3.07 -13.00 20.79
CA GLN A 73 4.25 -13.36 21.56
C GLN A 73 4.79 -12.18 22.39
N LEU A 74 4.73 -10.95 21.85
CA LEU A 74 5.10 -9.75 22.58
C LEU A 74 4.17 -9.48 23.76
N ASP A 75 2.87 -9.76 23.62
CA ASP A 75 1.88 -9.62 24.70
C ASP A 75 2.11 -10.66 25.80
N GLU A 76 2.30 -11.93 25.42
CA GLU A 76 2.64 -13.02 26.35
C GLU A 76 3.93 -12.75 27.14
N ALA A 77 4.92 -12.13 26.49
CA ALA A 77 6.16 -11.71 27.13
C ALA A 77 6.02 -10.43 27.99
N GLY A 78 4.84 -9.80 28.00
CA GLY A 78 4.59 -8.53 28.71
C GLY A 78 5.30 -7.33 28.09
N LEU A 79 5.74 -7.43 26.83
CA LEU A 79 6.53 -6.43 26.12
C LEU A 79 5.71 -5.58 25.14
N LEU A 80 4.49 -5.99 24.77
CA LEU A 80 3.65 -5.25 23.81
C LEU A 80 3.37 -3.81 24.26
N ASP A 81 3.15 -3.61 25.56
CA ASP A 81 2.92 -2.28 26.13
C ASP A 81 4.16 -1.37 26.14
N CYS A 82 5.35 -1.92 25.87
CA CYS A 82 6.56 -1.13 25.68
C CYS A 82 6.66 -0.55 24.26
N ILE A 83 5.87 -1.05 23.29
CA ILE A 83 5.90 -0.58 21.91
C ILE A 83 5.19 0.77 21.79
N LEU A 84 5.91 1.76 21.27
CA LEU A 84 5.42 3.11 21.03
C LEU A 84 4.83 3.27 19.63
N TYR A 85 5.55 2.79 18.62
CA TYR A 85 5.14 2.86 17.21
C TYR A 85 5.02 1.46 16.61
N LEU A 86 3.98 1.24 15.83
CA LEU A 86 3.82 0.06 14.97
C LEU A 86 3.75 0.53 13.52
N SER A 87 4.76 0.19 12.73
CA SER A 87 4.80 0.55 11.32
C SER A 87 4.85 -0.68 10.42
N GLY A 88 4.15 -0.62 9.29
CA GLY A 88 4.08 -1.73 8.35
C GLY A 88 4.12 -1.28 6.89
N VAL A 89 4.61 -2.18 6.04
CA VAL A 89 4.46 -2.13 4.58
C VAL A 89 3.70 -3.37 4.10
N SER A 90 3.04 -3.27 2.93
CA SER A 90 2.40 -4.41 2.27
C SER A 90 1.53 -5.26 3.22
N GLY A 91 1.66 -6.58 3.20
CA GLY A 91 0.87 -7.51 4.01
C GLY A 91 0.79 -7.22 5.52
N SER A 92 1.83 -6.65 6.13
CA SER A 92 1.79 -6.23 7.55
C SER A 92 0.71 -5.18 7.81
N THR A 93 0.43 -4.31 6.83
CA THR A 93 -0.63 -3.31 6.93
C THR A 93 -2.03 -3.92 6.98
N TRP A 94 -2.22 -5.14 6.47
CA TRP A 94 -3.50 -5.85 6.57
C TRP A 94 -3.77 -6.35 7.99
N CYS A 95 -2.71 -6.76 8.68
CA CYS A 95 -2.76 -7.11 10.10
C CYS A 95 -3.08 -5.86 10.92
N MET A 96 -2.31 -4.79 10.72
CA MET A 96 -2.55 -3.51 11.38
C MET A 96 -4.00 -3.04 11.17
N ALA A 97 -4.47 -2.95 9.93
CA ALA A 97 -5.84 -2.53 9.64
C ALA A 97 -6.88 -3.38 10.39
N SER A 98 -6.68 -4.70 10.47
CA SER A 98 -7.57 -5.61 11.21
C SER A 98 -7.54 -5.40 12.73
N LEU A 99 -6.36 -5.08 13.30
CA LEU A 99 -6.19 -4.81 14.73
C LEU A 99 -6.85 -3.50 15.13
N TYR A 100 -6.56 -2.41 14.40
CA TYR A 100 -7.05 -1.07 14.70
C TYR A 100 -8.56 -0.87 14.43
N LYS A 101 -9.28 -1.87 13.91
CA LYS A 101 -10.75 -1.86 13.95
C LYS A 101 -11.29 -1.97 15.38
N GLU A 102 -10.56 -2.64 16.27
CA GLU A 102 -10.94 -2.82 17.66
C GLU A 102 -10.28 -1.74 18.53
N PRO A 103 -11.05 -0.86 19.19
CA PRO A 103 -10.52 0.13 20.11
C PRO A 103 -9.69 -0.50 21.23
N ASP A 104 -8.48 -0.01 21.51
CA ASP A 104 -7.60 -0.57 22.56
C ASP A 104 -7.35 -2.09 22.40
N TRP A 105 -7.11 -2.54 21.16
CA TRP A 105 -6.96 -3.95 20.79
C TRP A 105 -5.85 -4.66 21.57
N SER A 106 -4.79 -3.95 21.94
CA SER A 106 -3.64 -4.51 22.67
C SER A 106 -4.04 -5.10 24.02
N THR A 107 -5.12 -4.60 24.65
CA THR A 107 -5.62 -5.14 25.92
C THR A 107 -6.53 -6.37 25.78
N LYS A 108 -6.84 -6.76 24.55
CA LYS A 108 -7.80 -7.83 24.20
C LYS A 108 -7.30 -8.59 22.96
N LEU A 109 -5.97 -8.70 22.84
CA LEU A 109 -5.31 -9.23 21.66
C LEU A 109 -5.74 -10.66 21.36
N GLU A 110 -5.90 -11.51 22.38
CA GLU A 110 -6.39 -12.88 22.20
C GLU A 110 -7.77 -12.95 21.52
N THR A 111 -8.73 -12.15 21.97
CA THR A 111 -10.06 -12.07 21.36
C THR A 111 -10.03 -11.46 19.96
N VAL A 112 -9.12 -10.52 19.71
CA VAL A 112 -8.94 -9.92 18.38
C VAL A 112 -8.30 -10.93 17.42
N LYS A 113 -7.26 -11.64 17.85
CA LYS A 113 -6.60 -12.73 17.13
C LYS A 113 -7.61 -13.79 16.70
N ASP A 114 -8.42 -14.28 17.63
CA ASP A 114 -9.42 -15.33 17.33
C ASP A 114 -10.44 -14.86 16.30
N ARG A 115 -10.87 -13.59 16.38
CA ARG A 115 -11.78 -13.01 15.38
C ARG A 115 -11.12 -12.89 14.00
N ILE A 116 -9.86 -12.45 13.95
CA ILE A 116 -9.09 -12.37 12.70
C ILE A 116 -8.92 -13.77 12.10
N ILE A 117 -8.48 -14.76 12.87
CA ILE A 117 -8.30 -16.14 12.41
C ILE A 117 -9.63 -16.72 11.93
N LYS A 118 -10.71 -16.56 12.70
CA LYS A 118 -12.04 -17.03 12.31
C LYS A 118 -12.50 -16.41 10.99
N ARG A 119 -12.26 -15.11 10.79
CA ARG A 119 -12.57 -14.40 9.53
C ARG A 119 -11.73 -14.97 8.37
N LEU A 120 -10.42 -15.13 8.56
CA LEU A 120 -9.51 -15.65 7.55
C LEU A 120 -9.82 -17.11 7.17
N SER A 121 -10.32 -17.92 8.11
CA SER A 121 -10.78 -19.29 7.86
C SER A 121 -12.21 -19.38 7.32
N GLY A 122 -12.97 -18.27 7.38
CA GLY A 122 -14.36 -18.19 6.96
C GLY A 122 -14.56 -18.02 5.45
N PRO A 123 -15.82 -17.83 5.01
CA PRO A 123 -16.11 -17.52 3.62
C PRO A 123 -15.50 -16.17 3.22
N GLY A 124 -15.15 -16.03 1.94
CA GLY A 124 -14.70 -14.76 1.38
C GLY A 124 -15.85 -13.76 1.22
N VAL A 125 -15.50 -12.51 0.91
CA VAL A 125 -16.47 -11.47 0.57
C VAL A 125 -17.26 -11.88 -0.68
N SER A 126 -18.58 -11.69 -0.65
CA SER A 126 -19.45 -12.07 -1.76
C SER A 126 -19.11 -11.28 -3.03
N PHE A 127 -19.33 -11.89 -4.20
CA PHE A 127 -19.07 -11.20 -5.47
C PHE A 127 -19.95 -9.95 -5.63
N THR A 128 -21.19 -9.98 -5.15
CA THR A 128 -22.11 -8.85 -5.17
C THR A 128 -21.59 -7.68 -4.33
N ASP A 129 -21.07 -7.94 -3.12
CA ASP A 129 -20.51 -6.87 -2.27
C ASP A 129 -19.23 -6.29 -2.89
N LYS A 130 -18.40 -7.13 -3.50
CA LYS A 130 -17.22 -6.68 -4.25
C LYS A 130 -17.62 -5.74 -5.40
N LEU A 131 -18.58 -6.15 -6.22
CA LEU A 131 -19.06 -5.31 -7.33
C LEU A 131 -19.66 -3.99 -6.85
N THR A 132 -20.48 -4.04 -5.80
CA THR A 132 -21.07 -2.84 -5.19
C THR A 132 -19.99 -1.89 -4.71
N LYS A 133 -18.95 -2.41 -4.04
CA LYS A 133 -17.82 -1.61 -3.56
C LYS A 133 -17.03 -0.99 -4.71
N LEU A 134 -16.79 -1.73 -5.79
CA LEU A 134 -16.10 -1.24 -6.98
C LEU A 134 -16.88 -0.12 -7.67
N GLU A 135 -18.20 -0.28 -7.78
CA GLU A 135 -19.08 0.75 -8.33
C GLU A 135 -19.06 2.02 -7.48
N ASN A 136 -19.11 1.88 -6.16
CA ASN A 136 -19.00 3.02 -5.23
C ASN A 136 -17.66 3.76 -5.40
N TYR A 137 -16.54 3.04 -5.56
CA TYR A 137 -15.25 3.67 -5.84
C TYR A 137 -15.24 4.39 -7.19
N TYR A 138 -15.81 3.78 -8.23
CA TYR A 138 -15.87 4.40 -9.55
C TYR A 138 -16.70 5.68 -9.56
N ARG A 139 -17.84 5.70 -8.87
CA ARG A 139 -18.76 6.85 -8.85
C ARG A 139 -18.37 7.93 -7.83
N GLY A 140 -17.72 7.55 -6.74
CA GLY A 140 -17.47 8.41 -5.58
C GLY A 140 -16.13 9.13 -5.55
N LYS A 141 -15.21 8.81 -6.47
CA LYS A 141 -13.84 9.37 -6.49
C LYS A 141 -13.59 10.16 -7.76
N ASP A 142 -12.84 11.26 -7.64
CA ASP A 142 -12.29 11.98 -8.80
C ASP A 142 -11.35 11.09 -9.64
N PHE A 143 -10.61 10.19 -8.98
CA PHE A 143 -9.68 9.24 -9.62
C PHE A 143 -10.07 7.80 -9.29
N PHE A 144 -10.51 7.06 -10.30
CA PHE A 144 -10.56 5.61 -10.29
C PHE A 144 -9.27 5.05 -10.91
N THR A 145 -8.66 4.07 -10.25
CA THR A 145 -7.31 3.54 -10.55
C THR A 145 -7.24 2.02 -10.39
N LEU A 146 -6.12 1.40 -10.78
CA LEU A 146 -5.90 -0.03 -10.54
C LEU A 146 -5.83 -0.40 -9.05
N THR A 147 -5.51 0.55 -8.17
CA THR A 147 -5.56 0.34 -6.72
C THR A 147 -6.99 0.06 -6.24
N ASP A 148 -8.00 0.68 -6.86
CA ASP A 148 -9.42 0.43 -6.52
C ASP A 148 -9.83 -1.00 -6.90
N VAL A 149 -9.40 -1.47 -8.07
CA VAL A 149 -9.61 -2.85 -8.53
C VAL A 149 -8.87 -3.83 -7.64
N TRP A 150 -7.61 -3.54 -7.31
CA TRP A 150 -6.77 -4.36 -6.42
C TRP A 150 -7.38 -4.49 -5.03
N ALA A 151 -7.90 -3.40 -4.48
CA ALA A 151 -8.59 -3.37 -3.20
C ALA A 151 -9.74 -4.38 -3.18
N VAL A 152 -10.65 -4.26 -4.15
CA VAL A 152 -11.86 -5.08 -4.22
C VAL A 152 -11.56 -6.52 -4.58
N MET A 153 -10.67 -6.76 -5.55
CA MET A 153 -10.46 -8.11 -6.08
C MET A 153 -9.47 -8.92 -5.23
N VAL A 154 -8.34 -8.31 -4.87
CA VAL A 154 -7.21 -9.02 -4.28
C VAL A 154 -7.18 -8.87 -2.77
N VAL A 155 -7.23 -7.65 -2.23
CA VAL A 155 -7.18 -7.47 -0.76
C VAL A 155 -8.34 -8.19 -0.09
N THR A 156 -9.57 -8.07 -0.61
CA THR A 156 -10.72 -8.80 -0.03
C THR A 156 -10.62 -10.33 -0.19
N ALA A 157 -9.86 -10.85 -1.16
CA ALA A 157 -9.67 -12.30 -1.31
C ALA A 157 -8.79 -12.85 -0.18
N TYR A 158 -7.75 -12.11 0.22
CA TYR A 158 -6.84 -12.51 1.30
C TYR A 158 -7.36 -12.14 2.69
N VAL A 159 -7.85 -10.91 2.87
CA VAL A 159 -8.28 -10.39 4.18
C VAL A 159 -9.70 -10.84 4.53
N LYS A 160 -10.50 -11.21 3.51
CA LYS A 160 -11.90 -11.65 3.63
C LYS A 160 -12.81 -10.61 4.29
N GLU A 161 -12.59 -9.34 3.97
CA GLU A 161 -13.37 -8.22 4.51
C GLU A 161 -13.39 -7.02 3.57
N ILE A 162 -14.46 -6.21 3.64
CA ILE A 162 -14.49 -4.82 3.16
C ILE A 162 -14.52 -3.93 4.39
N ASP A 163 -13.45 -3.16 4.63
CA ASP A 163 -13.40 -2.18 5.71
C ASP A 163 -13.57 -0.75 5.16
N GLU A 164 -14.77 -0.20 5.33
CA GLU A 164 -15.12 1.15 4.86
C GLU A 164 -14.84 2.26 5.88
N GLN A 165 -14.32 1.92 7.06
CA GLN A 165 -13.94 2.93 8.05
C GLN A 165 -12.72 3.71 7.56
N THR A 166 -12.54 4.93 8.06
CA THR A 166 -11.36 5.75 7.80
C THR A 166 -10.33 5.58 8.92
N LEU A 167 -9.07 5.89 8.62
CA LEU A 167 -7.99 5.79 9.61
C LEU A 167 -8.21 6.78 10.76
N ALA A 168 -8.68 7.99 10.45
CA ALA A 168 -9.00 8.99 11.45
C ALA A 168 -10.17 8.56 12.37
N ASP A 169 -11.24 7.96 11.80
CA ASP A 169 -12.42 7.52 12.58
C ASP A 169 -12.11 6.36 13.52
N GLN A 170 -11.23 5.45 13.10
CA GLN A 170 -10.76 4.35 13.95
C GLN A 170 -9.96 4.92 15.12
N TRP A 171 -8.96 5.76 14.85
CA TRP A 171 -8.00 6.24 15.84
C TRP A 171 -8.57 7.01 17.02
N ASP A 172 -9.64 7.79 16.83
CA ASP A 172 -10.29 8.57 17.91
C ASP A 172 -10.74 7.69 19.10
N LYS A 173 -10.77 6.35 18.92
CA LYS A 173 -11.15 5.36 19.94
C LYS A 173 -9.96 4.68 20.63
N HIS A 174 -8.73 4.97 20.24
CA HIS A 174 -7.53 4.32 20.77
C HIS A 174 -6.78 5.26 21.73
N ASN A 175 -6.48 4.76 22.92
CA ASN A 175 -5.60 5.45 23.87
C ASN A 175 -4.49 4.54 24.41
N LYS A 176 -4.62 3.22 24.23
CA LYS A 176 -3.64 2.25 24.71
C LYS A 176 -2.75 1.70 23.63
N ASP A 177 -3.20 1.61 22.38
CA ASP A 177 -2.42 0.87 21.37
C ASP A 177 -1.19 1.64 20.88
N PRO A 178 -0.15 0.96 20.35
CA PRO A 178 0.95 1.63 19.65
C PRO A 178 0.44 2.58 18.56
N TYR A 179 1.21 3.62 18.24
CA TYR A 179 0.86 4.56 17.17
C TYR A 179 1.08 3.93 15.79
N PRO A 180 0.04 3.78 14.95
CA PRO A 180 0.18 3.14 13.65
C PRO A 180 0.78 4.09 12.61
N ILE A 181 1.73 3.58 11.83
CA ILE A 181 2.27 4.28 10.66
C ILE A 181 2.26 3.34 9.45
N TYR A 182 1.46 3.68 8.45
CA TYR A 182 1.39 2.97 7.18
C TYR A 182 2.36 3.63 6.21
N ALA A 183 3.23 2.84 5.58
CA ALA A 183 4.23 3.36 4.65
C ALA A 183 3.91 2.96 3.20
N VAL A 184 4.00 3.96 2.33
CA VAL A 184 3.87 3.84 0.87
C VAL A 184 5.02 4.62 0.22
N ILE A 185 5.17 4.51 -1.09
CA ILE A 185 6.11 5.33 -1.84
C ILE A 185 5.43 6.13 -2.93
N ASP A 186 6.04 7.27 -3.28
CA ASP A 186 5.70 8.05 -4.46
C ASP A 186 6.35 7.41 -5.70
N LYS A 187 5.52 6.92 -6.61
CA LYS A 187 5.95 6.20 -7.82
C LYS A 187 6.77 7.08 -8.73
N GLN A 188 6.40 8.35 -8.90
CA GLN A 188 7.14 9.29 -9.76
C GLN A 188 8.55 9.55 -9.20
N CYS A 189 8.67 9.77 -7.89
CA CYS A 189 9.98 9.98 -7.25
C CYS A 189 10.87 8.74 -7.38
N LYS A 190 10.29 7.53 -7.22
CA LYS A 190 11.03 6.28 -7.45
C LYS A 190 11.52 6.16 -8.90
N GLN A 191 10.68 6.47 -9.89
CA GLN A 191 11.01 6.31 -11.31
C GLN A 191 12.08 7.29 -11.80
N HIS A 192 12.12 8.50 -11.26
CA HIS A 192 13.07 9.53 -11.65
C HIS A 192 14.32 9.58 -10.77
N GLU A 193 14.40 8.78 -9.70
CA GLU A 193 15.45 8.83 -8.68
C GLU A 193 15.68 10.24 -8.10
N GLU A 194 14.63 11.06 -8.09
CA GLU A 194 14.63 12.46 -7.67
C GLU A 194 13.52 12.70 -6.64
N GLY A 195 13.76 13.62 -5.70
CA GLY A 195 12.78 14.01 -4.69
C GLY A 195 12.83 13.14 -3.43
N ASP A 196 11.66 12.89 -2.84
CA ASP A 196 11.48 12.08 -1.64
C ASP A 196 10.48 10.96 -1.96
N PRO A 197 10.95 9.73 -2.19
CA PRO A 197 10.05 8.64 -2.52
C PRO A 197 9.28 8.13 -1.31
N TRP A 198 9.66 8.47 -0.08
CA TRP A 198 9.06 7.90 1.13
C TRP A 198 7.86 8.71 1.60
N PHE A 199 6.73 8.04 1.72
CA PHE A 199 5.48 8.65 2.14
C PHE A 199 4.86 7.87 3.29
N GLU A 200 4.59 8.55 4.39
CA GLU A 200 3.98 7.95 5.57
C GLU A 200 2.57 8.46 5.79
N ILE A 201 1.71 7.57 6.30
CA ILE A 201 0.30 7.82 6.57
C ILE A 201 0.02 7.38 7.99
N SER A 202 -0.31 8.34 8.84
CA SER A 202 -0.71 8.12 10.22
C SER A 202 -2.15 8.57 10.45
N PRO A 203 -2.73 8.34 11.63
CA PRO A 203 -4.06 8.87 11.96
C PRO A 203 -4.18 10.39 11.97
N HIS A 204 -3.07 11.13 11.95
CA HIS A 204 -3.10 12.58 12.08
C HIS A 204 -2.60 13.31 10.84
N GLU A 205 -1.61 12.73 10.16
CA GLU A 205 -1.04 13.33 8.97
C GLU A 205 -0.56 12.28 7.97
N ALA A 206 -0.53 12.71 6.72
CA ALA A 206 0.05 11.98 5.61
C ALA A 206 1.08 12.89 4.92
N GLY A 207 2.25 12.37 4.59
CA GLY A 207 3.29 13.23 4.03
C GLY A 207 4.62 12.55 3.78
N TYR A 208 5.53 13.36 3.27
CA TYR A 208 6.86 12.96 2.85
C TYR A 208 7.84 13.03 4.02
N SER A 209 8.46 11.90 4.34
CA SER A 209 9.25 11.73 5.57
C SER A 209 10.55 12.54 5.56
N LEU A 210 11.26 12.61 4.42
CA LEU A 210 12.55 13.32 4.30
C LEU A 210 12.36 14.83 4.13
N THR A 211 11.35 15.26 3.37
CA THR A 211 11.09 16.69 3.16
C THR A 211 10.37 17.36 4.34
N GLY A 212 9.74 16.58 5.21
CA GLY A 212 9.00 17.12 6.35
C GLY A 212 7.68 17.82 5.95
N ALA A 213 7.15 17.49 4.76
CA ALA A 213 5.97 18.11 4.18
C ALA A 213 4.74 17.21 4.38
N PHE A 214 3.78 17.69 5.17
CA PHE A 214 2.63 16.91 5.63
C PHE A 214 1.31 17.63 5.44
N VAL A 215 0.24 16.85 5.30
CA VAL A 215 -1.14 17.31 5.29
C VAL A 215 -1.94 16.45 6.28
N GLY A 216 -3.07 16.97 6.79
CA GLY A 216 -3.96 16.13 7.61
C GLY A 216 -4.45 14.92 6.81
N THR A 217 -4.48 13.73 7.42
CA THR A 217 -4.84 12.47 6.75
C THR A 217 -6.20 12.55 6.06
N SER A 218 -7.19 13.18 6.72
CA SER A 218 -8.53 13.42 6.16
C SER A 218 -8.58 14.41 4.99
N SER A 219 -7.46 15.05 4.67
CA SER A 219 -7.29 15.94 3.52
C SER A 219 -6.33 15.36 2.48
N PHE A 220 -5.73 14.19 2.74
CA PHE A 220 -4.84 13.53 1.80
C PHE A 220 -5.60 13.07 0.55
N GLY A 221 -5.17 13.57 -0.60
CA GLY A 221 -5.85 13.39 -1.88
C GLY A 221 -6.89 14.45 -2.20
N SER A 222 -7.04 15.51 -1.39
CA SER A 222 -7.79 16.71 -1.77
C SER A 222 -6.97 17.63 -2.69
N GLN A 223 -7.63 18.45 -3.51
CA GLN A 223 -6.97 19.46 -4.35
C GLN A 223 -6.83 20.76 -3.55
N PHE A 224 -5.63 21.36 -3.53
CA PHE A 224 -5.33 22.57 -2.74
C PHE A 224 -5.30 23.87 -3.57
N LYS A 225 -5.15 23.76 -4.89
CA LYS A 225 -5.12 24.90 -5.83
C LYS A 225 -6.53 25.47 -6.04
N ASN A 226 -6.66 26.81 -6.06
CA ASN A 226 -7.91 27.55 -6.35
C ASN A 226 -9.10 27.23 -5.41
N LYS A 227 -8.84 27.27 -4.10
CA LYS A 227 -9.70 26.81 -2.98
C LYS A 227 -9.70 25.28 -2.85
N MET A 228 -9.64 24.81 -1.61
CA MET A 228 -9.56 23.39 -1.31
C MET A 228 -10.82 22.65 -1.82
N LYS A 229 -10.68 21.85 -2.88
CA LYS A 229 -11.70 20.85 -3.26
C LYS A 229 -11.47 19.61 -2.40
N LYS A 230 -12.17 19.57 -1.26
CA LYS A 230 -12.08 18.46 -0.32
C LYS A 230 -12.57 17.16 -0.97
N GLN A 231 -11.75 16.13 -0.89
CA GLN A 231 -12.13 14.75 -1.17
C GLN A 231 -12.40 14.03 0.16
N ASP A 232 -13.20 12.97 0.12
CA ASP A 232 -13.40 12.12 1.29
C ASP A 232 -12.08 11.40 1.65
N GLU A 233 -11.90 11.14 2.94
CA GLU A 233 -10.77 10.33 3.41
C GLU A 233 -10.90 8.92 2.81
N MET A 234 -9.78 8.34 2.41
CA MET A 234 -9.78 6.97 1.93
C MET A 234 -10.15 5.99 3.05
N ASP A 235 -10.93 4.98 2.71
CA ASP A 235 -11.22 3.90 3.64
C ASP A 235 -10.02 2.97 3.85
N MET A 236 -10.09 2.16 4.90
CA MET A 236 -9.05 1.22 5.26
C MET A 236 -8.81 0.17 4.17
N LEU A 237 -9.86 -0.28 3.47
CA LEU A 237 -9.70 -1.21 2.34
C LEU A 237 -8.80 -0.61 1.24
N TYR A 238 -9.00 0.65 0.88
CA TYR A 238 -8.16 1.35 -0.09
C TYR A 238 -6.75 1.61 0.43
N LEU A 239 -6.60 1.98 1.72
CA LEU A 239 -5.27 2.13 2.33
C LEU A 239 -4.48 0.82 2.32
N GLN A 240 -5.12 -0.30 2.69
CA GLN A 240 -4.53 -1.64 2.61
C GLN A 240 -4.07 -1.96 1.18
N ALA A 241 -4.88 -1.61 0.17
CA ALA A 241 -4.58 -1.82 -1.24
C ALA A 241 -3.44 -0.95 -1.75
N MET A 242 -3.39 0.33 -1.35
CA MET A 242 -2.29 1.22 -1.68
C MET A 242 -0.98 0.69 -1.08
N CYS A 243 -1.02 0.30 0.19
CA CYS A 243 0.13 -0.27 0.89
C CYS A 243 0.60 -1.61 0.32
N SER A 244 -0.24 -2.37 -0.39
CA SER A 244 0.06 -3.72 -0.91
C SER A 244 0.02 -3.83 -2.44
N SER A 245 0.06 -2.71 -3.14
CA SER A 245 0.06 -2.63 -4.61
C SER A 245 1.45 -2.89 -5.23
N ALA A 246 2.15 -3.96 -4.80
CA ALA A 246 3.50 -4.27 -5.30
C ALA A 246 3.57 -4.45 -6.83
N LEU A 247 2.48 -4.97 -7.44
CA LEU A 247 2.36 -5.11 -8.90
C LEU A 247 2.26 -3.76 -9.64
N ALA A 248 2.16 -2.62 -8.96
CA ALA A 248 2.17 -1.32 -9.60
C ALA A 248 3.53 -0.95 -10.24
N VAL A 249 4.58 -1.70 -9.90
CA VAL A 249 5.93 -1.62 -10.47
C VAL A 249 6.08 -2.69 -11.55
N GLU A 250 6.40 -2.28 -12.78
CA GLU A 250 6.44 -3.16 -13.96
C GLU A 250 7.44 -4.31 -13.81
N GLU A 251 8.56 -4.11 -13.10
CA GLU A 251 9.56 -5.17 -12.88
C GLU A 251 9.05 -6.31 -11.97
N GLU A 252 8.14 -6.03 -11.04
CA GLU A 252 7.59 -7.03 -10.11
C GLU A 252 6.55 -7.94 -10.77
N ILE A 253 5.85 -7.44 -11.79
CA ILE A 253 4.95 -8.24 -12.64
C ILE A 253 5.72 -9.40 -13.29
N TRP A 254 6.97 -9.17 -13.73
CA TRP A 254 7.79 -10.20 -14.38
C TRP A 254 8.16 -11.36 -13.44
N LYS A 255 8.32 -11.07 -12.14
CA LYS A 255 8.53 -12.11 -11.12
C LYS A 255 7.25 -12.89 -10.87
N TRP A 256 6.11 -12.20 -10.79
CA TRP A 256 4.80 -12.82 -10.56
C TRP A 256 4.33 -13.68 -11.75
N ILE A 257 4.48 -13.21 -12.99
CA ILE A 257 4.12 -13.96 -14.21
C ILE A 257 4.97 -15.23 -14.38
N LYS A 258 6.19 -15.24 -13.85
CA LYS A 258 7.09 -16.40 -13.92
C LYS A 258 6.86 -17.43 -12.82
N ASP A 259 5.99 -17.16 -11.84
CA ASP A 259 5.67 -18.10 -10.76
C ASP A 259 4.68 -19.17 -11.26
N PRO A 260 5.10 -20.44 -11.41
CA PRO A 260 4.24 -21.52 -11.89
C PRO A 260 3.10 -21.90 -10.94
N ASN A 261 3.11 -21.38 -9.70
CA ASN A 261 2.19 -21.78 -8.63
C ASN A 261 1.02 -20.81 -8.40
N SER A 262 0.84 -19.78 -9.23
CA SER A 262 -0.34 -18.91 -9.10
C SER A 262 -1.63 -19.69 -9.44
N SER A 263 -2.50 -19.86 -8.45
CA SER A 263 -3.73 -20.66 -8.52
C SER A 263 -4.65 -20.28 -9.68
N SER A 264 -5.43 -21.26 -10.17
CA SER A 264 -6.38 -21.16 -11.29
C SER A 264 -7.23 -19.90 -11.24
N ILE A 265 -7.04 -19.06 -12.26
CA ILE A 265 -7.75 -17.81 -12.43
C ILE A 265 -8.82 -18.00 -13.52
N ASP A 266 -10.02 -17.45 -13.28
CA ASP A 266 -11.16 -17.40 -14.20
C ASP A 266 -10.76 -17.01 -15.65
N GLU A 267 -11.41 -17.60 -16.64
CA GLU A 267 -11.06 -17.49 -18.07
C GLU A 267 -11.11 -16.03 -18.58
N CYS A 268 -11.98 -15.20 -17.98
CA CYS A 268 -12.04 -13.76 -18.26
C CYS A 268 -10.81 -12.99 -17.78
N TYR A 269 -10.30 -13.36 -16.60
CA TYR A 269 -9.14 -12.71 -16.02
C TYR A 269 -7.88 -13.17 -16.75
N GLN A 270 -7.84 -14.38 -17.30
CA GLN A 270 -6.79 -14.81 -18.24
C GLN A 270 -6.76 -13.95 -19.51
N VAL A 271 -7.92 -13.55 -20.06
CA VAL A 271 -7.98 -12.62 -21.19
C VAL A 271 -7.41 -11.25 -20.82
N LEU A 272 -7.76 -10.72 -19.64
CA LEU A 272 -7.25 -9.44 -19.16
C LEU A 272 -5.74 -9.46 -18.89
N LEU A 273 -5.21 -10.54 -18.30
CA LEU A 273 -3.76 -10.72 -18.12
C LEU A 273 -3.03 -10.79 -19.46
N LYS A 274 -3.51 -11.59 -20.41
CA LYS A 274 -2.93 -11.66 -21.76
C LYS A 274 -2.99 -10.31 -22.48
N LEU A 275 -4.03 -9.52 -22.24
CA LEU A 275 -4.16 -8.17 -22.78
C LEU A 275 -3.13 -7.21 -22.18
N VAL A 276 -2.82 -7.34 -20.88
CA VAL A 276 -1.71 -6.62 -20.22
C VAL A 276 -0.38 -7.02 -20.86
N ASP A 277 -0.12 -8.32 -21.01
CA ASP A 277 1.11 -8.84 -21.62
C ASP A 277 1.29 -8.34 -23.05
N MET A 278 0.18 -8.22 -23.78
CA MET A 278 0.18 -7.75 -25.16
C MET A 278 0.50 -6.25 -25.24
N ASN A 279 -0.07 -5.43 -24.36
CA ASN A 279 0.29 -4.00 -24.26
C ASN A 279 1.77 -3.83 -23.90
N LEU A 280 2.29 -4.66 -23.00
CA LEU A 280 3.69 -4.65 -22.60
C LEU A 280 4.62 -5.06 -23.75
N ALA A 281 4.25 -6.08 -24.53
CA ALA A 281 5.01 -6.53 -25.70
C ALA A 281 5.17 -5.41 -26.73
N VAL A 282 4.09 -4.71 -27.06
CA VAL A 282 4.12 -3.59 -28.02
C VAL A 282 4.95 -2.41 -27.51
N LEU A 283 4.85 -2.08 -26.22
CA LEU A 283 5.68 -1.03 -25.62
C LEU A 283 7.19 -1.34 -25.72
N LYS A 284 7.55 -2.62 -25.72
CA LYS A 284 8.92 -3.12 -25.85
C LYS A 284 9.34 -3.38 -27.31
N GLY A 285 8.48 -3.11 -28.29
CA GLY A 285 8.72 -3.41 -29.70
C GLY A 285 8.76 -4.91 -30.03
N ALA A 286 8.22 -5.76 -29.15
CA ALA A 286 8.10 -7.20 -29.35
C ALA A 286 6.79 -7.55 -30.07
N ASP A 287 6.77 -8.65 -30.83
CA ASP A 287 5.61 -9.08 -31.61
C ASP A 287 4.48 -9.62 -30.69
N PRO A 288 3.30 -8.98 -30.66
CA PRO A 288 2.17 -9.42 -29.85
C PRO A 288 1.33 -10.54 -30.50
N SER A 289 1.69 -11.04 -31.69
CA SER A 289 0.83 -11.97 -32.49
C SER A 289 0.38 -13.22 -31.74
N ALA A 290 1.25 -13.84 -30.95
CA ALA A 290 0.90 -15.02 -30.17
C ALA A 290 -0.12 -14.72 -29.06
N LEU A 291 -0.01 -13.53 -28.45
CA LEU A 291 -0.93 -13.08 -27.41
C LEU A 291 -2.29 -12.69 -27.99
N ASP A 292 -2.32 -11.99 -29.14
CA ASP A 292 -3.55 -11.70 -29.89
C ASP A 292 -4.30 -12.98 -30.25
N GLN A 293 -3.60 -13.97 -30.81
CA GLN A 293 -4.22 -15.25 -31.17
C GLN A 293 -4.77 -15.97 -29.93
N SER A 294 -4.02 -15.97 -28.83
CA SER A 294 -4.47 -16.57 -27.56
C SER A 294 -5.70 -15.87 -26.98
N ILE A 295 -5.74 -14.53 -27.02
CA ILE A 295 -6.89 -13.72 -26.60
C ILE A 295 -8.11 -14.07 -27.47
N ARG A 296 -7.96 -14.10 -28.80
CA ARG A 296 -9.03 -14.45 -29.73
C ARG A 296 -9.57 -15.84 -29.49
N THR A 297 -8.71 -16.84 -29.28
CA THR A 297 -9.13 -18.21 -28.98
C THR A 297 -9.95 -18.24 -27.69
N THR A 298 -9.42 -17.71 -26.60
CA THR A 298 -10.14 -17.70 -25.31
C THR A 298 -11.47 -16.93 -25.40
N LEU A 299 -11.53 -15.82 -26.14
CA LEU A 299 -12.77 -15.07 -26.37
C LEU A 299 -13.78 -15.81 -27.25
N THR A 300 -13.31 -16.58 -28.23
CA THR A 300 -14.16 -17.42 -29.08
C THR A 300 -14.79 -18.53 -28.24
N ASP A 301 -13.98 -19.17 -27.39
CA ASP A 301 -14.43 -20.22 -26.47
C ASP A 301 -15.48 -19.68 -25.48
N ILE A 302 -15.23 -18.52 -24.87
CA ILE A 302 -16.17 -17.84 -23.96
C ILE A 302 -17.51 -17.50 -24.64
N SER A 303 -17.48 -17.10 -25.91
CA SER A 303 -18.69 -16.71 -26.67
C SER A 303 -19.48 -17.87 -27.28
N GLY A 304 -19.00 -19.12 -27.12
CA GLY A 304 -19.55 -20.27 -27.86
C GLY A 304 -19.48 -20.10 -29.38
N GLY A 305 -18.50 -19.33 -29.89
CA GLY A 305 -18.29 -19.05 -31.30
C GLY A 305 -19.23 -18.02 -31.95
N GLN A 306 -20.00 -17.25 -31.17
CA GLN A 306 -21.04 -16.35 -31.71
C GLN A 306 -20.55 -14.95 -32.10
N ARG A 307 -19.34 -14.53 -31.69
CA ARG A 307 -18.79 -13.20 -32.01
C ARG A 307 -17.31 -13.26 -32.39
N HIS A 308 -16.84 -12.23 -33.10
CA HIS A 308 -15.43 -12.07 -33.45
C HIS A 308 -14.92 -10.65 -33.16
N LEU A 309 -13.66 -10.53 -32.76
CA LEU A 309 -12.95 -9.26 -32.61
C LEU A 309 -12.75 -8.59 -33.98
N ASN A 310 -13.38 -7.42 -34.18
CA ASN A 310 -13.44 -6.73 -35.48
C ASN A 310 -12.13 -6.06 -35.94
N TYR A 311 -11.10 -5.94 -35.09
CA TYR A 311 -9.85 -5.26 -35.41
C TYR A 311 -8.70 -6.26 -35.67
N PRO A 312 -8.11 -6.31 -36.89
CA PRO A 312 -6.97 -7.18 -37.19
C PRO A 312 -5.65 -6.61 -36.66
N LEU A 313 -4.77 -7.50 -36.18
CA LEU A 313 -3.39 -7.18 -35.78
C LEU A 313 -2.49 -6.77 -36.95
N GLU A 314 -2.90 -7.12 -38.19
CA GLU A 314 -2.13 -6.91 -39.42
C GLU A 314 -1.76 -5.43 -39.67
N LYS A 315 -2.52 -4.48 -39.13
CA LYS A 315 -2.20 -3.03 -39.22
C LYS A 315 -0.89 -2.61 -38.54
N LEU A 316 -0.35 -3.40 -37.61
CA LEU A 316 0.98 -3.15 -37.00
C LEU A 316 2.13 -3.65 -37.87
N LYS A 317 1.88 -4.56 -38.83
CA LYS A 317 2.92 -5.17 -39.67
C LYS A 317 3.26 -4.35 -40.92
N ASP A 318 2.32 -3.55 -41.40
CA ASP A 318 2.49 -2.76 -42.62
C ASP A 318 3.30 -1.46 -42.43
N ASP A 319 3.51 -1.01 -41.19
CA ASP A 319 4.27 0.19 -40.91
C ASP A 319 5.57 -0.18 -40.18
N LYS A 320 6.61 -0.53 -40.95
CA LYS A 320 7.99 -0.75 -40.46
C LYS A 320 8.62 0.49 -39.80
N THR A 321 7.87 1.59 -39.74
CA THR A 321 8.21 2.87 -39.14
C THR A 321 7.12 3.38 -38.19
N ALA A 322 6.32 2.49 -37.61
CA ALA A 322 5.32 2.90 -36.62
C ALA A 322 5.98 3.67 -35.46
N ASP A 323 5.74 4.98 -35.43
CA ASP A 323 6.11 5.86 -34.33
C ASP A 323 5.58 5.26 -33.01
N LYS A 324 6.37 5.33 -31.94
CA LYS A 324 6.03 4.75 -30.63
C LYS A 324 4.66 5.23 -30.16
N GLU A 325 4.26 6.42 -30.57
CA GLU A 325 2.94 6.99 -30.28
C GLU A 325 1.79 6.42 -31.14
N ALA A 326 2.05 6.04 -32.40
CA ALA A 326 1.06 5.36 -33.25
C ALA A 326 0.79 3.94 -32.74
N ALA A 327 1.83 3.22 -32.31
CA ALA A 327 1.71 1.90 -31.69
C ALA A 327 0.92 1.96 -30.36
N LYS A 328 1.15 2.99 -29.53
CA LYS A 328 0.35 3.24 -28.32
C LYS A 328 -1.11 3.56 -28.61
N GLN A 329 -1.40 4.39 -29.62
CA GLN A 329 -2.79 4.69 -30.02
C GLN A 329 -3.50 3.44 -30.55
N TYR A 330 -2.81 2.61 -31.34
CA TYR A 330 -3.34 1.34 -31.81
C TYR A 330 -3.68 0.41 -30.64
N MET A 331 -2.76 0.24 -29.69
CA MET A 331 -2.97 -0.64 -28.54
C MET A 331 -4.09 -0.15 -27.61
N LYS A 332 -4.24 1.17 -27.48
CA LYS A 332 -5.39 1.76 -26.78
C LYS A 332 -6.71 1.34 -27.45
N GLN A 333 -6.79 1.40 -28.78
CA GLN A 333 -8.00 1.03 -29.51
C GLN A 333 -8.28 -0.49 -29.44
N TYR A 334 -7.24 -1.31 -29.60
CA TYR A 334 -7.32 -2.76 -29.49
C TYR A 334 -7.82 -3.20 -28.10
N THR A 335 -7.22 -2.64 -27.04
CA THR A 335 -7.62 -2.88 -25.65
C THR A 335 -9.10 -2.54 -25.44
N MET A 336 -9.56 -1.39 -25.96
CA MET A 336 -10.95 -0.97 -25.86
C MET A 336 -11.92 -1.94 -26.55
N ASP A 337 -11.54 -2.51 -27.70
CA ASP A 337 -12.41 -3.42 -28.44
C ASP A 337 -12.46 -4.83 -27.81
N VAL A 338 -11.36 -5.32 -27.20
CA VAL A 338 -11.37 -6.53 -26.35
C VAL A 338 -12.30 -6.32 -25.15
N CYS A 339 -12.22 -5.17 -24.50
CA CYS A 339 -13.10 -4.85 -23.36
C CYS A 339 -14.58 -4.78 -23.77
N LYS A 340 -14.90 -4.19 -24.93
CA LYS A 340 -16.27 -4.22 -25.49
C LYS A 340 -16.77 -5.64 -25.74
N TYR A 341 -15.91 -6.49 -26.30
CA TYR A 341 -16.25 -7.88 -26.60
C TYR A 341 -16.63 -8.66 -25.34
N VAL A 342 -15.76 -8.63 -24.31
CA VAL A 342 -16.02 -9.29 -23.02
C VAL A 342 -17.32 -8.77 -22.40
N SER A 343 -17.59 -7.47 -22.49
CA SER A 343 -18.82 -6.87 -21.96
C SER A 343 -20.09 -7.45 -22.59
N LEU A 344 -20.06 -7.65 -23.91
CA LEU A 344 -21.20 -8.09 -24.69
C LEU A 344 -21.51 -9.58 -24.49
N GLU A 345 -20.52 -10.43 -24.23
CA GLU A 345 -20.69 -11.89 -24.03
C GLU A 345 -21.37 -12.23 -22.70
N PHE A 346 -20.98 -11.55 -21.63
CA PHE A 346 -21.51 -11.86 -20.29
C PHE A 346 -22.91 -11.30 -20.01
N LYS A 347 -23.63 -10.79 -21.03
CA LYS A 347 -24.88 -10.03 -20.87
C LYS A 347 -24.78 -9.07 -19.68
N LEU A 348 -23.66 -8.36 -19.58
CA LEU A 348 -23.42 -7.35 -18.56
C LEU A 348 -24.26 -6.09 -18.83
N ASN A 349 -25.55 -6.26 -19.14
CA ASN A 349 -26.54 -5.21 -19.23
C ASN A 349 -26.73 -4.48 -17.89
N SER A 350 -26.14 -4.99 -16.80
CA SER A 350 -26.12 -4.43 -15.45
C SER A 350 -24.75 -3.93 -14.97
N TRP A 351 -23.65 -4.20 -15.69
CA TRP A 351 -22.34 -3.60 -15.35
C TRP A 351 -22.26 -2.25 -16.07
N PRO A 352 -21.89 -1.14 -15.39
CA PRO A 352 -21.74 0.12 -16.09
C PRO A 352 -20.53 -0.01 -17.04
N PHE A 353 -20.79 -0.09 -18.34
CA PHE A 353 -19.77 -0.12 -19.41
C PHE A 353 -18.60 0.85 -19.15
N ASP A 354 -18.90 2.00 -18.55
CA ASP A 354 -17.93 3.01 -18.16
C ASP A 354 -16.90 2.54 -17.12
N ILE A 355 -17.28 1.65 -16.18
CA ILE A 355 -16.35 1.04 -15.22
C ILE A 355 -15.31 0.20 -15.97
N LEU A 356 -15.75 -0.67 -16.88
CA LEU A 356 -14.80 -1.51 -17.61
C LEU A 356 -13.88 -0.67 -18.49
N ILE A 357 -14.41 0.34 -19.18
CA ILE A 357 -13.58 1.30 -19.92
C ILE A 357 -12.57 1.97 -19.01
N SER A 358 -12.98 2.39 -17.81
CA SER A 358 -12.09 3.01 -16.84
C SER A 358 -10.99 2.05 -16.38
N ILE A 359 -11.32 0.78 -16.10
CA ILE A 359 -10.34 -0.27 -15.80
C ILE A 359 -9.36 -0.42 -16.96
N CYS A 360 -9.85 -0.58 -18.19
CA CYS A 360 -9.01 -0.75 -19.38
C CYS A 360 -8.13 0.49 -19.63
N ARG A 361 -8.63 1.70 -19.35
CA ARG A 361 -7.84 2.94 -19.36
C ARG A 361 -6.74 2.91 -18.30
N CYS A 362 -7.05 2.50 -17.08
CA CYS A 362 -6.08 2.43 -16.00
C CYS A 362 -5.01 1.37 -16.25
N ILE A 363 -5.36 0.25 -16.89
CA ILE A 363 -4.42 -0.75 -17.40
C ILE A 363 -3.52 -0.13 -18.47
N ALA A 364 -4.10 0.45 -19.52
CA ALA A 364 -3.34 0.99 -20.65
C ALA A 364 -2.40 2.14 -20.26
N LEU A 365 -2.78 2.93 -19.25
CA LEU A 365 -1.98 4.05 -18.74
C LEU A 365 -1.20 3.70 -17.45
N TRP A 366 -1.29 2.46 -16.99
CA TRP A 366 -0.66 1.95 -15.76
C TRP A 366 -0.85 2.86 -14.53
N ILE A 367 -2.10 3.28 -14.29
CA ILE A 367 -2.48 4.26 -13.26
C ILE A 367 -2.79 3.55 -11.94
N TRP A 368 -2.02 3.87 -10.90
CA TRP A 368 -2.15 3.32 -9.55
C TRP A 368 -2.14 4.45 -8.52
N GLY A 369 -2.96 4.33 -7.47
CA GLY A 369 -2.87 5.18 -6.28
C GLY A 369 -2.95 6.68 -6.51
N ARG A 370 -3.49 7.12 -7.66
CA ARG A 370 -3.46 8.52 -8.09
C ARG A 370 -4.25 9.40 -7.14
N LYS A 371 -3.61 10.47 -6.69
CA LYS A 371 -4.19 11.50 -5.83
C LYS A 371 -3.73 12.89 -6.26
N TYR A 372 -4.52 13.90 -5.94
CA TYR A 372 -4.06 15.29 -6.07
C TYR A 372 -2.83 15.50 -5.19
N ASN A 373 -1.86 16.21 -5.77
CA ASN A 373 -0.62 16.57 -5.11
C ASN A 373 -0.86 17.81 -4.23
N PHE A 374 -0.78 17.65 -2.92
CA PHE A 374 -0.94 18.77 -1.98
C PHE A 374 0.24 19.75 -2.02
N LEU A 375 1.34 19.41 -2.68
CA LEU A 375 2.51 20.28 -2.88
C LEU A 375 2.53 20.99 -4.24
N HIS A 376 1.56 20.69 -5.12
CA HIS A 376 1.54 21.26 -6.46
C HIS A 376 1.48 22.80 -6.43
N ASP A 377 2.35 23.44 -7.21
CA ASP A 377 2.47 24.90 -7.33
C ASP A 377 2.72 25.62 -5.99
N MET A 378 3.25 24.93 -4.98
CA MET A 378 3.63 25.57 -3.73
C MET A 378 5.00 26.26 -3.85
N THR A 379 5.10 27.49 -3.34
CA THR A 379 6.38 28.18 -3.19
C THR A 379 7.06 27.72 -1.89
N ALA A 380 7.80 26.61 -1.95
CA ALA A 380 8.52 26.06 -0.80
C ALA A 380 9.97 25.73 -1.17
N TYR A 381 10.91 26.62 -0.84
CA TYR A 381 12.33 26.50 -1.20
C TYR A 381 13.03 25.27 -0.61
N SER A 382 12.46 24.62 0.41
CA SER A 382 13.01 23.42 1.05
C SER A 382 12.47 22.11 0.44
N VAL A 383 11.55 22.18 -0.53
CA VAL A 383 10.94 21.01 -1.17
C VAL A 383 11.58 20.82 -2.55
N PRO A 384 12.03 19.61 -2.91
CA PRO A 384 12.52 19.31 -4.26
C PRO A 384 11.53 19.74 -5.35
N ALA A 385 12.03 20.38 -6.40
CA ALA A 385 11.21 20.84 -7.53
C ALA A 385 10.38 19.70 -8.14
N ALA A 386 10.97 18.51 -8.23
CA ALA A 386 10.32 17.28 -8.67
C ALA A 386 9.03 16.96 -7.91
N LEU A 387 8.81 17.45 -6.68
CA LEU A 387 7.57 17.29 -5.89
C LEU A 387 6.52 18.38 -6.15
N LEU A 388 6.90 19.52 -6.73
CA LEU A 388 6.02 20.68 -6.94
C LEU A 388 5.36 20.71 -8.33
N GLU A 389 5.98 20.08 -9.32
CA GLU A 389 5.63 20.23 -10.75
C GLU A 389 4.27 19.63 -11.13
N SER A 390 3.98 18.40 -10.71
CA SER A 390 2.78 17.67 -11.14
C SER A 390 1.56 17.98 -10.26
N GLU A 391 0.38 18.13 -10.88
CA GLU A 391 -0.90 18.27 -10.18
C GLU A 391 -1.31 16.98 -9.44
N THR A 392 -0.81 15.82 -9.87
CA THR A 392 -1.14 14.52 -9.29
C THR A 392 0.10 13.69 -8.99
N ARG A 393 0.01 12.83 -7.97
CA ARG A 393 1.01 11.82 -7.61
C ARG A 393 0.37 10.44 -7.51
N ASP A 394 1.17 9.41 -7.76
CA ASP A 394 0.76 8.01 -7.73
C ASP A 394 1.49 7.32 -6.57
N TYR A 395 0.73 6.80 -5.60
CA TYR A 395 1.29 6.18 -4.38
C TYR A 395 1.10 4.66 -4.39
N ILE A 396 2.17 3.92 -4.11
CA ILE A 396 2.20 2.46 -4.24
C ILE A 396 2.93 1.78 -3.07
N ASP A 397 2.91 0.44 -3.04
CA ASP A 397 3.52 -0.37 -1.96
C ASP A 397 4.98 0.03 -1.71
N ALA A 398 5.31 0.42 -0.48
CA ALA A 398 6.69 0.76 -0.12
C ALA A 398 7.65 -0.44 -0.16
N GLY A 399 7.13 -1.66 -0.06
CA GLY A 399 7.90 -2.90 -0.12
C GLY A 399 8.67 -3.08 -1.43
N VAL A 400 8.25 -2.40 -2.50
CA VAL A 400 8.94 -2.42 -3.80
C VAL A 400 10.20 -1.55 -3.84
N LEU A 401 10.42 -0.68 -2.84
CA LEU A 401 11.65 0.09 -2.68
C LEU A 401 12.51 -0.52 -1.58
N LEU A 402 11.91 -0.76 -0.42
CA LEU A 402 12.53 -1.48 0.68
C LEU A 402 11.43 -2.24 1.42
N ASN A 403 11.62 -3.54 1.60
CA ASN A 403 10.63 -4.41 2.24
C ASN A 403 10.51 -4.20 3.77
N SER A 404 10.67 -2.98 4.28
CA SER A 404 10.44 -2.60 5.68
C SER A 404 10.32 -1.08 5.84
N PRO A 405 9.43 -0.58 6.73
CA PRO A 405 9.14 0.86 6.87
C PRO A 405 10.16 1.64 7.73
N TYR A 406 11.46 1.44 7.51
CA TYR A 406 12.50 2.12 8.30
C TYR A 406 12.39 3.65 8.24
N PHE A 407 12.22 4.22 7.05
CA PHE A 407 12.24 5.68 6.87
C PHE A 407 11.15 6.41 7.64
N SER A 408 9.99 5.78 7.81
CA SER A 408 8.95 6.35 8.65
C SER A 408 9.46 6.51 10.09
N VAL A 409 10.07 5.50 10.69
CA VAL A 409 10.47 5.60 12.11
C VAL A 409 11.81 6.30 12.35
N LEU A 410 12.67 6.45 11.33
CA LEU A 410 14.01 7.05 11.45
C LEU A 410 14.03 8.58 11.48
N ARG A 411 12.88 9.24 11.36
CA ARG A 411 12.77 10.69 11.54
C ARG A 411 13.36 11.10 12.88
N LYS A 412 14.31 12.05 12.88
CA LYS A 412 15.03 12.52 14.09
C LYS A 412 14.09 12.88 15.21
N GLU A 413 12.94 13.47 14.87
CA GLU A 413 12.01 14.02 15.82
C GLU A 413 11.12 12.97 16.51
N ARG A 414 11.15 11.71 16.04
CA ARG A 414 10.57 10.57 16.75
C ARG A 414 11.49 9.99 17.82
N ASP A 415 12.79 10.32 17.78
CA ASP A 415 13.80 9.99 18.79
C ASP A 415 13.72 8.51 19.22
N ILE A 416 13.74 7.60 18.24
CA ILE A 416 13.62 6.15 18.46
C ILE A 416 14.92 5.60 19.04
N ASP A 417 14.82 4.89 20.17
CA ASP A 417 15.96 4.29 20.87
C ASP A 417 16.20 2.82 20.48
N LEU A 418 15.13 2.11 20.09
CA LEU A 418 15.18 0.70 19.71
C LEU A 418 14.19 0.43 18.58
N ILE A 419 14.67 -0.26 17.54
CA ILE A 419 13.86 -0.78 16.45
C ILE A 419 13.86 -2.30 16.54
N ILE A 420 12.67 -2.88 16.59
CA ILE A 420 12.43 -4.32 16.39
C ILE A 420 11.90 -4.48 14.98
N SER A 421 12.72 -5.03 14.08
CA SER A 421 12.32 -5.28 12.69
C SER A 421 11.99 -6.75 12.49
N LEU A 422 10.74 -7.01 12.10
CA LEU A 422 10.24 -8.35 11.77
C LEU A 422 10.28 -8.52 10.25
N ASP A 423 11.00 -9.57 9.81
CA ASP A 423 11.10 -9.94 8.39
C ASP A 423 10.25 -11.18 8.10
N PHE A 424 9.39 -11.05 7.09
CA PHE A 424 8.45 -12.04 6.58
C PHE A 424 8.70 -12.37 5.10
N SER A 425 9.87 -12.00 4.58
CA SER A 425 10.35 -12.38 3.25
C SER A 425 10.44 -13.90 3.11
N GLU A 426 10.23 -14.39 1.88
CA GLU A 426 10.31 -15.84 1.59
C GLU A 426 11.74 -16.32 1.39
N ASP A 427 12.61 -15.43 0.90
CA ASP A 427 14.03 -15.65 0.66
C ASP A 427 14.91 -15.22 1.85
N ASP A 428 16.15 -15.70 1.84
CA ASP A 428 17.15 -15.65 2.91
C ASP A 428 17.26 -14.27 3.59
N SER A 429 16.97 -14.22 4.90
CA SER A 429 16.91 -13.00 5.73
C SER A 429 18.22 -12.18 5.72
N PHE A 430 19.31 -12.79 5.27
CA PHE A 430 20.61 -12.15 5.10
C PHE A 430 20.65 -11.07 4.01
N THR A 431 19.92 -11.24 2.91
CA THR A 431 19.89 -10.25 1.80
C THR A 431 19.15 -8.99 2.23
N PHE A 432 18.04 -9.14 2.96
CA PHE A 432 17.31 -8.04 3.57
C PHE A 432 18.16 -7.29 4.61
N ARG A 433 18.87 -8.01 5.49
CA ARG A 433 19.81 -7.41 6.46
C ARG A 433 20.94 -6.65 5.78
N LEU A 434 21.48 -7.18 4.67
CA LEU A 434 22.54 -6.51 3.92
C LEU A 434 22.02 -5.25 3.21
N GLN A 435 20.84 -5.29 2.60
CA GLN A 435 20.20 -4.11 2.01
C GLN A 435 19.89 -3.04 3.06
N CYS A 436 19.33 -3.42 4.21
CA CYS A 436 19.09 -2.48 5.32
C CYS A 436 20.40 -1.93 5.87
N SER A 437 21.44 -2.76 6.03
CA SER A 437 22.75 -2.32 6.51
C SER A 437 23.46 -1.40 5.53
N LEU A 438 23.43 -1.73 4.22
CA LEU A 438 23.99 -0.88 3.15
C LEU A 438 23.21 0.43 3.01
N LEU A 439 21.89 0.39 3.15
CA LEU A 439 21.05 1.58 3.17
C LEU A 439 21.35 2.46 4.39
N LEU A 440 21.45 1.87 5.58
CA LEU A 440 21.84 2.59 6.80
C LEU A 440 23.24 3.19 6.66
N VAL A 441 24.20 2.44 6.09
CA VAL A 441 25.54 2.95 5.76
C VAL A 441 25.46 4.05 4.72
N ASN A 442 24.64 3.94 3.68
CA ASN A 442 24.47 4.99 2.67
C ASN A 442 23.74 6.21 3.22
N ILE A 443 22.80 6.08 4.16
CA ILE A 443 22.19 7.22 4.86
C ILE A 443 23.21 7.88 5.81
N LEU A 444 24.14 7.11 6.38
CA LEU A 444 25.24 7.61 7.20
C LEU A 444 26.38 8.22 6.36
N CYS A 445 26.61 7.74 5.15
CA CYS A 445 27.73 8.13 4.26
C CYS A 445 27.33 9.17 3.20
N ALA A 446 26.11 9.11 2.64
CA ALA A 446 25.56 10.16 1.81
C ALA A 446 25.10 11.29 2.73
N GLN A 447 25.69 12.46 2.58
CA GLN A 447 25.30 13.70 3.24
C GLN A 447 23.91 14.16 2.77
N ILE A 448 22.86 13.35 3.00
CA ILE A 448 21.50 13.86 3.22
C ILE A 448 21.67 14.90 4.33
N PRO A 449 21.22 16.16 4.17
CA PRO A 449 21.56 17.23 5.09
C PRO A 449 21.32 16.77 6.52
N VAL A 450 22.42 16.62 7.27
CA VAL A 450 22.57 15.91 8.56
C VAL A 450 21.74 16.57 9.71
N GLY A 451 20.85 17.49 9.37
CA GLY A 451 19.89 18.12 10.27
C GLY A 451 18.65 17.27 10.58
N SER A 452 18.17 16.40 9.67
CA SER A 452 16.81 15.79 9.72
C SER A 452 16.72 14.33 10.18
N LEU A 453 17.84 13.58 10.24
CA LEU A 453 17.86 12.19 10.69
C LEU A 453 18.77 12.08 11.93
N GLY A 454 18.21 11.60 13.04
CA GLY A 454 18.86 11.57 14.36
C GLY A 454 19.30 10.16 14.67
N PHE A 455 20.60 9.88 14.62
CA PHE A 455 21.12 8.56 14.90
C PHE A 455 21.68 8.48 16.34
N ARG A 456 21.01 7.73 17.22
CA ARG A 456 21.56 7.19 18.46
C ARG A 456 21.13 5.72 18.65
N ARG A 457 22.09 4.80 18.43
CA ARG A 457 22.20 3.42 19.01
C ARG A 457 21.35 2.24 18.46
N SER A 458 21.89 1.06 18.81
CA SER A 458 21.55 -0.37 18.79
C SER A 458 20.35 -0.92 17.98
N TRP A 459 20.64 -1.96 17.18
CA TRP A 459 19.70 -2.68 16.31
C TRP A 459 19.50 -4.13 16.78
N VAL A 460 18.24 -4.60 16.83
CA VAL A 460 17.91 -6.01 17.09
C VAL A 460 17.10 -6.55 15.90
N PHE A 461 17.68 -7.48 15.15
CA PHE A 461 16.98 -8.24 14.11
C PHE A 461 16.46 -9.53 14.71
N ALA A 462 15.14 -9.74 14.69
CA ALA A 462 14.51 -10.97 15.18
C ALA A 462 13.97 -11.77 13.98
N ASP A 463 14.40 -13.02 13.83
CA ASP A 463 13.84 -13.94 12.84
C ASP A 463 12.58 -14.62 13.42
N SER A 464 11.54 -14.75 12.61
CA SER A 464 10.43 -15.64 12.92
C SER A 464 10.86 -17.09 12.69
N LEU A 465 11.28 -17.78 13.75
CA LEU A 465 11.53 -19.22 13.71
C LEU A 465 10.18 -19.94 13.61
N VAL A 466 9.70 -20.16 12.39
CA VAL A 466 8.69 -21.20 12.16
C VAL A 466 9.42 -22.54 12.32
N ASP A 467 9.19 -23.17 13.48
CA ASP A 467 9.74 -24.47 13.82
C ASP A 467 9.31 -25.52 12.77
N ARG A 468 10.24 -25.94 11.91
CA ARG A 468 10.06 -27.10 11.02
C ARG A 468 10.30 -28.38 11.83
N SER A 469 9.38 -28.69 12.75
CA SER A 469 9.34 -29.97 13.44
C SER A 469 8.14 -30.80 12.95
N THR A 470 8.38 -31.61 11.92
CA THR A 470 7.66 -32.83 11.44
C THR A 470 8.00 -32.99 9.95
N SER A 471 8.47 -34.10 9.39
CA SER A 471 8.60 -35.49 9.81
C SER A 471 9.75 -36.14 9.01
N ARG A 472 10.72 -36.74 9.71
CA ARG A 472 11.56 -37.81 9.18
C ARG A 472 11.76 -38.83 10.29
N SER A 473 10.89 -39.83 10.30
CA SER A 473 11.10 -41.11 10.98
C SER A 473 9.99 -42.07 10.54
N GLY A 474 10.37 -43.20 9.93
CA GLY A 474 9.49 -44.31 9.55
C GLY A 474 9.41 -44.50 8.05
#